data_AF-A0A9P1HVQ1-F1
#
_entry.id   AF-A0A9P1HVQ1-F1
#
_cell.length_a   1.000
_cell.length_b   1.000
_cell.length_c   1.000
_cell.angle_alpha   90.00
_cell.angle_beta   90.00
_cell.angle_gamma   90.00
#
_symmetry.space_group_name_H-M   'P 1'
#
loop_
_entity.id
_entity.type
_entity.pdbx_description
1 polymer ?
#
loop_
_entity_poly.entity_id
_entity_poly.type
_entity_poly.pdbx_seq_one_letter_code
_entity_poly.pdbx_strand_id
1 'polypeptide(L)'
;MSSNRLSSFSENDIKAQNDKLPHNNMMRTKNFDLSGHFVKLVHAKGFEKVSLTQLCEVSQAIRDHVEDQNCPDVIKLSNFSESSVEYICGYIRGKALKESMTYSMLGELIRLCKLLRLPELLKKLEEQLYESCKSPENIIETLIVLSLESVSEQMETSIYKVASEKFMDIVMHPAFVSIPPSQLIILFSSCYIKVERELVIVDSILCWLKEQETPEYFATLLLSTVRTNKLTNTDIEVILERIKLLALPEIILSQAERIFSSDHGKRMCLLEQHVTGKLVRCGTDNHNTMNGINTMPLSVRNGERKIGKNEEWFNKNVTSKSKLAKEVLSE
;
A
#
# COMPACT_ATOMS: atom_id res chain seq x y z
N MET A 1 29.83 22.33 -13.45
CA MET A 1 30.67 21.31 -12.80
C MET A 1 29.75 20.27 -12.17
N SER A 2 29.96 19.02 -12.58
CA SER A 2 29.53 17.77 -11.93
C SER A 2 28.04 17.41 -11.92
N SER A 3 27.61 16.81 -13.03
CA SER A 3 26.58 15.77 -13.11
C SER A 3 27.09 14.44 -12.52
N ASN A 4 26.22 13.65 -11.89
CA ASN A 4 26.12 12.17 -11.98
C ASN A 4 24.98 11.69 -11.06
N ARG A 5 23.85 11.22 -11.61
CA ARG A 5 23.55 9.84 -12.07
C ARG A 5 23.34 8.84 -10.92
N LEU A 6 22.06 8.50 -10.74
CA LEU A 6 21.56 7.25 -10.20
C LEU A 6 22.24 6.05 -10.89
N SER A 7 22.77 5.13 -10.09
CA SER A 7 23.22 3.79 -10.48
C SER A 7 22.60 2.82 -9.47
N SER A 8 21.58 2.06 -9.87
CA SER A 8 21.70 0.63 -10.20
C SER A 8 22.32 -0.20 -9.06
N PHE A 9 21.47 -0.83 -8.25
CA PHE A 9 21.90 -1.91 -7.35
C PHE A 9 22.27 -3.14 -8.19
N SER A 10 23.56 -3.49 -8.15
CA SER A 10 24.19 -4.58 -8.89
C SER A 10 24.08 -5.93 -8.16
N GLU A 11 23.82 -6.99 -8.92
CA GLU A 11 23.70 -8.41 -8.57
C GLU A 11 25.00 -9.09 -8.05
N ASN A 12 25.78 -8.47 -7.15
CA ASN A 12 27.15 -8.95 -6.87
C ASN A 12 27.50 -9.39 -5.44
N ASP A 13 26.55 -9.56 -4.54
CA ASP A 13 26.87 -9.96 -3.14
C ASP A 13 26.67 -11.46 -2.81
N ILE A 14 26.64 -12.35 -3.80
CA ILE A 14 26.65 -13.81 -3.58
C ILE A 14 27.74 -14.48 -4.40
N LYS A 15 29.01 -14.12 -4.16
CA LYS A 15 30.17 -14.90 -4.61
C LYS A 15 31.32 -14.79 -3.61
N ALA A 16 31.37 -15.68 -2.63
CA ALA A 16 32.63 -16.12 -2.02
C ALA A 16 32.38 -17.28 -1.05
N GLN A 17 32.25 -18.51 -1.58
CA GLN A 17 32.79 -19.73 -0.97
C GLN A 17 32.37 -20.92 -1.84
N ASN A 18 33.22 -21.28 -2.81
CA ASN A 18 33.45 -22.66 -3.25
C ASN A 18 34.42 -22.64 -4.44
N ASP A 19 35.71 -22.61 -4.12
CA ASP A 19 36.74 -23.08 -5.03
C ASP A 19 37.46 -24.24 -4.35
N LYS A 20 37.10 -25.46 -4.75
CA LYS A 20 38.03 -26.58 -5.05
C LYS A 20 37.26 -27.87 -5.40
N LEU A 21 37.63 -28.39 -6.58
CA LEU A 21 37.58 -29.79 -7.08
C LEU A 21 36.50 -30.16 -8.12
N PRO A 22 36.83 -31.10 -9.03
CA PRO A 22 36.72 -30.87 -10.47
C PRO A 22 35.52 -31.56 -11.12
N HIS A 23 35.22 -31.09 -12.34
CA HIS A 23 34.37 -31.74 -13.33
C HIS A 23 34.64 -33.26 -13.46
N ASN A 24 33.62 -34.08 -13.21
CA ASN A 24 33.00 -34.92 -14.24
C ASN A 24 31.83 -35.76 -13.71
N ASN A 25 30.89 -35.98 -14.63
CA ASN A 25 29.97 -37.12 -14.77
C ASN A 25 28.51 -37.01 -14.28
N MET A 26 27.66 -37.03 -15.31
CA MET A 26 26.36 -37.68 -15.41
C MET A 26 25.22 -37.12 -14.56
N MET A 27 24.36 -36.35 -15.25
CA MET A 27 22.95 -36.23 -14.90
C MET A 27 22.31 -37.63 -14.79
N ARG A 28 22.20 -38.11 -13.56
CA ARG A 28 21.11 -38.96 -13.13
C ARG A 28 20.10 -38.05 -12.44
N THR A 29 19.09 -37.61 -13.17
CA THR A 29 17.83 -37.18 -12.57
C THR A 29 17.23 -38.40 -11.88
N LYS A 30 17.62 -38.62 -10.62
CA LYS A 30 16.89 -39.53 -9.75
C LYS A 30 15.52 -38.90 -9.53
N ASN A 31 14.47 -39.56 -9.99
CA ASN A 31 13.10 -39.23 -9.62
C ASN A 31 13.02 -39.28 -8.09
N PHE A 32 12.96 -38.12 -7.45
CA PHE A 32 12.75 -38.00 -6.02
C PHE A 32 11.32 -38.47 -5.76
N ASP A 33 11.15 -39.58 -5.04
CA ASP A 33 9.82 -40.09 -4.72
C ASP A 33 9.21 -39.21 -3.61
N LEU A 34 8.40 -38.24 -4.03
CA LEU A 34 7.72 -37.30 -3.14
C LEU A 34 6.51 -37.94 -2.43
N SER A 35 6.14 -39.18 -2.79
CA SER A 35 4.99 -39.85 -2.20
C SER A 35 5.18 -40.06 -0.70
N GLY A 36 4.18 -39.68 0.09
CA GLY A 36 4.20 -39.80 1.56
C GLY A 36 5.03 -38.77 2.33
N HIS A 37 5.70 -37.82 1.66
CA HIS A 37 6.43 -36.75 2.34
C HIS A 37 5.49 -35.61 2.76
N PHE A 38 5.66 -35.14 3.99
CA PHE A 38 4.86 -34.06 4.57
C PHE A 38 5.73 -32.93 5.07
N VAL A 39 5.34 -31.70 4.76
CA VAL A 39 5.96 -30.49 5.28
C VAL A 39 5.11 -29.97 6.44
N LYS A 40 5.78 -29.57 7.54
CA LYS A 40 5.12 -28.92 8.68
C LYS A 40 5.11 -27.41 8.51
N LEU A 41 3.94 -26.82 8.43
CA LEU A 41 3.74 -25.37 8.47
C LEU A 41 3.48 -24.96 9.93
N VAL A 42 4.48 -24.38 10.59
CA VAL A 42 4.45 -24.08 12.02
C VAL A 42 3.97 -22.65 12.25
N HIS A 43 2.88 -22.47 12.99
CA HIS A 43 2.35 -21.16 13.40
C HIS A 43 2.45 -21.02 14.93
N ALA A 44 2.11 -19.84 15.47
CA ALA A 44 2.34 -19.54 16.89
C ALA A 44 1.67 -20.50 17.90
N LYS A 45 0.60 -21.19 17.49
CA LYS A 45 -0.18 -22.10 18.35
C LYS A 45 0.00 -23.58 18.04
N GLY A 46 0.74 -23.93 16.99
CA GLY A 46 0.79 -25.31 16.53
C GLY A 46 1.42 -25.47 15.16
N PHE A 47 1.06 -26.55 14.48
CA PHE A 47 1.51 -26.80 13.12
C PHE A 47 0.43 -27.53 12.32
N GLU A 48 0.42 -27.26 11.03
CA GLU A 48 -0.36 -27.99 10.04
C GLU A 48 0.56 -28.87 9.19
N LYS A 49 0.10 -30.08 8.86
CA LYS A 49 0.83 -30.97 7.93
C LYS A 49 0.22 -30.88 6.54
N VAL A 50 1.04 -30.62 5.54
CA VAL A 50 0.63 -30.62 4.13
C VAL A 50 1.49 -31.60 3.34
N SER A 51 0.89 -32.28 2.36
CA SER A 51 1.65 -33.17 1.47
C SER A 51 2.63 -32.33 0.65
N LEU A 52 3.88 -32.80 0.56
CA LEU A 52 4.89 -32.14 -0.26
C LEU A 52 4.47 -32.13 -1.73
N THR A 53 3.84 -33.20 -2.22
CA THR A 53 3.30 -33.27 -3.59
C THR A 53 2.29 -32.17 -3.85
N GLN A 54 1.27 -32.03 -2.98
CA GLN A 54 0.25 -30.98 -3.11
C GLN A 54 0.85 -29.57 -3.03
N LEU A 55 1.83 -29.39 -2.15
CA LEU A 55 2.50 -28.11 -2.00
C LEU A 55 3.33 -27.75 -3.25
N CYS A 56 4.02 -28.73 -3.86
CA CYS A 56 4.76 -28.56 -5.12
C CYS A 56 3.86 -28.18 -6.29
N GLU A 57 2.62 -28.67 -6.33
CA GLU A 57 1.67 -28.33 -7.40
C GLU A 57 1.38 -26.82 -7.42
N VAL A 58 1.23 -26.21 -6.23
CA VAL A 58 0.78 -24.82 -6.11
C VAL A 58 1.89 -23.80 -5.83
N SER A 59 3.02 -24.22 -5.26
CA SER A 59 4.12 -23.34 -4.84
C SER A 59 5.32 -23.44 -5.76
N GLN A 60 5.71 -22.32 -6.38
CA GLN A 60 6.95 -22.25 -7.14
C GLN A 60 8.18 -22.35 -6.24
N ALA A 61 8.16 -21.72 -5.07
CA ALA A 61 9.29 -21.76 -4.14
C ALA A 61 9.64 -23.19 -3.73
N ILE A 62 8.63 -24.02 -3.47
CA ILE A 62 8.84 -25.41 -3.07
C ILE A 62 9.29 -26.28 -4.24
N ARG A 63 8.82 -26.00 -5.47
CA ARG A 63 9.38 -26.65 -6.68
C ARG A 63 10.88 -26.39 -6.81
N ASP A 64 11.29 -25.14 -6.69
CA ASP A 64 12.72 -24.75 -6.77
C ASP A 64 13.54 -25.52 -5.71
N HIS A 65 13.07 -25.57 -4.46
CA HIS A 65 13.72 -26.32 -3.39
C HIS A 65 13.78 -27.85 -3.62
N VAL A 66 12.77 -28.43 -4.27
CA VAL A 66 12.77 -29.85 -4.62
C VAL A 66 13.73 -30.15 -5.76
N GLU A 67 13.82 -29.28 -6.76
CA GLU A 67 14.80 -29.39 -7.85
C GLU A 67 16.24 -29.34 -7.33
N ASP A 68 16.49 -28.47 -6.34
CA ASP A 68 17.79 -28.34 -5.66
C ASP A 68 18.09 -29.46 -4.63
N GLN A 69 17.19 -30.44 -4.48
CA GLN A 69 17.27 -31.51 -3.45
C GLN A 69 17.38 -30.98 -2.01
N ASN A 70 16.87 -29.77 -1.75
CA ASN A 70 16.90 -29.10 -0.46
C ASN A 70 15.49 -28.75 0.00
N CYS A 71 14.64 -29.77 0.12
CA CYS A 71 13.26 -29.59 0.52
C CYS A 71 13.15 -29.38 2.05
N PRO A 72 12.52 -28.29 2.51
CA PRO A 72 12.35 -28.07 3.94
C PRO A 72 11.29 -29.03 4.52
N ASP A 73 11.63 -29.72 5.61
CA ASP A 73 10.67 -30.49 6.41
C ASP A 73 9.75 -29.61 7.25
N VAL A 74 10.19 -28.37 7.52
CA VAL A 74 9.52 -27.40 8.39
C VAL A 74 9.61 -26.01 7.79
N ILE A 75 8.47 -25.34 7.69
CA ILE A 75 8.38 -23.92 7.31
C ILE A 75 7.81 -23.15 8.51
N LYS A 76 8.58 -22.20 9.02
CA LYS A 76 8.20 -21.37 10.17
C LYS A 76 7.34 -20.19 9.70
N LEU A 77 6.07 -20.19 10.10
CA LEU A 77 5.05 -19.18 9.84
C LEU A 77 4.51 -18.58 11.15
N SER A 78 5.32 -18.53 12.21
CA SER A 78 4.92 -18.03 13.54
C SER A 78 4.48 -16.56 13.56
N ASN A 79 4.84 -15.79 12.53
CA ASN A 79 4.49 -14.38 12.39
C ASN A 79 3.12 -14.15 11.74
N PHE A 80 2.41 -15.23 11.37
CA PHE A 80 1.10 -15.17 10.74
C PHE A 80 0.03 -15.71 11.68
N SER A 81 -1.20 -15.22 11.51
CA SER A 81 -2.33 -15.74 12.28
C SER A 81 -2.61 -17.20 11.90
N GLU A 82 -3.10 -17.96 12.88
CA GLU A 82 -3.54 -19.35 12.70
C GLU A 82 -4.55 -19.47 11.56
N SER A 83 -5.53 -18.55 11.48
CA SER A 83 -6.55 -18.54 10.44
C SER A 83 -5.98 -18.35 9.02
N SER A 84 -4.97 -17.49 8.85
CA SER A 84 -4.29 -17.31 7.56
C SER A 84 -3.51 -18.56 7.15
N VAL A 85 -2.85 -19.23 8.09
CA VAL A 85 -2.12 -20.48 7.83
C VAL A 85 -3.08 -21.62 7.50
N GLU A 86 -4.16 -21.78 8.27
CA GLU A 86 -5.22 -22.76 8.00
C GLU A 86 -5.84 -22.57 6.62
N TYR A 87 -6.05 -21.32 6.20
CA TYR A 87 -6.60 -20.99 4.89
C TYR A 87 -5.69 -21.46 3.75
N ILE A 88 -4.39 -21.19 3.85
CA ILE A 88 -3.41 -21.67 2.86
C ILE A 88 -3.32 -23.20 2.87
N CYS A 89 -3.35 -23.83 4.04
CA CYS A 89 -3.41 -25.29 4.13
C CYS A 89 -4.67 -25.84 3.47
N GLY A 90 -5.80 -25.17 3.62
CA GLY A 90 -7.04 -25.48 2.91
C GLY A 90 -6.87 -25.39 1.39
N TYR A 91 -6.30 -24.29 0.91
CA TYR A 91 -6.01 -24.09 -0.51
C TYR A 91 -5.09 -25.18 -1.10
N ILE A 92 -3.97 -25.48 -0.44
CA ILE A 92 -3.02 -26.53 -0.85
C ILE A 92 -3.73 -27.90 -0.94
N ARG A 93 -4.66 -28.18 -0.02
CA ARG A 93 -5.44 -29.43 -0.01
C ARG A 93 -6.59 -29.43 -1.03
N GLY A 94 -6.73 -28.40 -1.87
CA GLY A 94 -7.80 -28.27 -2.84
C GLY A 94 -9.17 -27.99 -2.24
N LYS A 95 -9.25 -27.49 -1.00
CA LYS A 95 -10.52 -27.10 -0.38
C LYS A 95 -11.06 -25.82 -1.00
N ALA A 96 -12.39 -25.71 -1.10
CA ALA A 96 -13.04 -24.46 -1.46
C ALA A 96 -12.63 -23.35 -0.49
N LEU A 97 -12.31 -22.19 -1.06
CA LEU A 97 -11.91 -21.01 -0.30
C LEU A 97 -13.12 -20.45 0.46
N LYS A 98 -12.93 -20.08 1.73
CA LYS A 98 -13.99 -19.43 2.53
C LYS A 98 -14.26 -18.04 1.95
N GLU A 99 -15.53 -17.73 1.69
CA GLU A 99 -15.94 -16.47 1.05
C GLU A 99 -15.78 -15.24 1.95
N SER A 100 -15.96 -15.39 3.27
CA SER A 100 -15.80 -14.29 4.22
C SER A 100 -14.38 -14.24 4.79
N MET A 101 -13.58 -13.28 4.32
CA MET A 101 -12.26 -12.97 4.88
C MET A 101 -12.24 -11.54 5.43
N THR A 102 -11.54 -11.34 6.54
CA THR A 102 -11.28 -9.99 7.07
C THR A 102 -10.12 -9.35 6.31
N TYR A 103 -10.06 -8.01 6.27
CA TYR A 103 -8.96 -7.31 5.60
C TYR A 103 -7.58 -7.57 6.21
N SER A 104 -7.51 -7.77 7.52
CA SER A 104 -6.27 -8.18 8.19
C SER A 104 -5.80 -9.55 7.70
N MET A 105 -6.73 -10.49 7.51
CA MET A 105 -6.42 -11.81 6.96
C MET A 105 -6.01 -11.70 5.49
N LEU A 106 -6.70 -10.87 4.69
CA LEU A 106 -6.36 -10.67 3.29
C LEU A 106 -4.93 -10.13 3.10
N GLY A 107 -4.51 -9.16 3.91
CA GLY A 107 -3.13 -8.65 3.90
C GLY A 107 -2.10 -9.72 4.28
N GLU A 108 -2.35 -10.51 5.33
CA GLU A 108 -1.48 -11.63 5.70
C GLU A 108 -1.39 -12.69 4.60
N LEU A 109 -2.51 -13.01 3.95
CA LEU A 109 -2.56 -13.99 2.87
C LEU A 109 -1.81 -13.53 1.63
N ILE A 110 -1.89 -12.24 1.24
CA ILE A 110 -1.08 -11.69 0.16
C ILE A 110 0.41 -11.85 0.48
N ARG A 111 0.82 -11.53 1.71
CA ARG A 111 2.21 -11.69 2.17
C ARG A 111 2.65 -13.15 2.10
N LEU A 112 1.83 -14.08 2.59
CA LEU A 112 2.11 -15.51 2.55
C LEU A 112 2.20 -16.04 1.12
N CYS A 113 1.32 -15.59 0.22
CA CYS A 113 1.35 -16.01 -1.19
C CYS A 113 2.63 -15.56 -1.88
N LYS A 114 3.17 -14.39 -1.54
CA LYS A 114 4.49 -13.97 -2.04
C LYS A 114 5.61 -14.81 -1.45
N LEU A 115 5.59 -15.04 -0.13
CA LEU A 115 6.60 -15.84 0.57
C LEU A 115 6.69 -17.26 0.00
N LEU A 116 5.55 -17.92 -0.16
CA LEU A 116 5.46 -19.28 -0.70
C LEU A 116 5.40 -19.31 -2.23
N ARG A 117 5.46 -18.16 -2.91
CA ARG A 117 5.30 -18.01 -4.36
C ARG A 117 4.13 -18.83 -4.91
N LEU A 118 2.91 -18.49 -4.47
CA LEU A 118 1.61 -19.07 -4.85
C LEU A 118 0.90 -18.16 -5.88
N PRO A 119 1.30 -18.12 -7.16
CA PRO A 119 0.86 -17.10 -8.12
C PRO A 119 -0.65 -17.13 -8.39
N GLU A 120 -1.25 -18.31 -8.49
CA GLU A 120 -2.68 -18.45 -8.76
C GLU A 120 -3.55 -17.95 -7.60
N LEU A 121 -3.15 -18.25 -6.36
CA LEU A 121 -3.84 -17.76 -5.19
C LEU A 121 -3.64 -16.25 -5.05
N LEU A 122 -2.42 -15.74 -5.27
CA LEU A 122 -2.13 -14.31 -5.22
C LEU A 122 -3.04 -13.54 -6.19
N LYS A 123 -3.17 -14.02 -7.43
CA LYS A 123 -4.06 -13.40 -8.43
C LYS A 123 -5.51 -13.34 -7.94
N LYS A 124 -6.04 -14.45 -7.39
CA LYS A 124 -7.40 -14.49 -6.84
C LYS A 124 -7.60 -13.52 -5.67
N LEU A 125 -6.61 -13.40 -4.78
CA LEU A 125 -6.68 -12.48 -3.65
C LEU A 125 -6.62 -11.02 -4.09
N GLU A 126 -5.80 -10.70 -5.10
CA GLU A 126 -5.75 -9.37 -5.71
C GLU A 126 -7.08 -9.00 -6.40
N GLU A 127 -7.68 -9.94 -7.13
CA GLU A 127 -9.00 -9.75 -7.74
C GLU A 127 -10.09 -9.51 -6.68
N GLN A 128 -10.07 -10.29 -5.60
CA GLN A 128 -11.00 -10.09 -4.48
C GLN A 128 -10.80 -8.74 -3.79
N LEU A 129 -9.55 -8.29 -3.61
CA LEU A 129 -9.25 -6.97 -3.05
C LEU A 129 -9.84 -5.85 -3.93
N TYR A 130 -9.71 -5.98 -5.25
CA TYR A 130 -10.28 -5.02 -6.19
C TYR A 130 -11.81 -5.03 -6.23
N GLU A 131 -12.45 -6.20 -6.24
CA GLU A 131 -13.91 -6.25 -6.17
C GLU A 131 -14.42 -5.63 -4.87
N SER A 132 -13.72 -5.86 -3.77
CA SER A 132 -14.07 -5.29 -2.47
C SER A 132 -13.96 -3.77 -2.46
N CYS A 133 -12.94 -3.19 -3.13
CA CYS A 133 -12.73 -1.74 -3.20
C CYS A 133 -13.81 -1.01 -4.01
N LYS A 134 -14.66 -1.72 -4.75
CA LYS A 134 -15.81 -1.10 -5.41
C LYS A 134 -16.90 -0.71 -4.42
N SER A 135 -16.96 -1.30 -3.23
CA SER A 135 -17.87 -0.84 -2.17
C SER A 135 -17.26 0.36 -1.43
N PRO A 136 -18.01 1.48 -1.22
CA PRO A 136 -17.49 2.65 -0.54
C PRO A 136 -17.05 2.37 0.91
N GLU A 137 -17.72 1.42 1.57
CA GLU A 137 -17.44 1.00 2.96
C GLU A 137 -16.06 0.36 3.12
N ASN A 138 -15.48 -0.15 2.03
CA ASN A 138 -14.34 -1.06 2.03
C ASN A 138 -13.07 -0.46 1.41
N ILE A 139 -13.15 0.76 0.88
CA ILE A 139 -12.03 1.41 0.18
C ILE A 139 -10.92 1.75 1.18
N ILE A 140 -11.27 2.19 2.38
CA ILE A 140 -10.27 2.60 3.39
C ILE A 140 -9.45 1.40 3.83
N GLU A 141 -10.10 0.28 4.12
CA GLU A 141 -9.46 -0.97 4.47
C GLU A 141 -8.60 -1.48 3.32
N THR A 142 -9.06 -1.33 2.08
CA THR A 142 -8.27 -1.65 0.89
C THR A 142 -6.98 -0.81 0.81
N LEU A 143 -7.09 0.52 1.00
CA LEU A 143 -5.91 1.41 1.02
C LEU A 143 -4.97 1.05 2.18
N ILE A 144 -5.50 0.69 3.34
CA ILE A 144 -4.69 0.21 4.46
C ILE A 144 -3.94 -1.08 4.08
N VAL A 145 -4.59 -2.04 3.42
CA VAL A 145 -3.91 -3.26 2.93
C VAL A 145 -2.79 -2.91 1.94
N LEU A 146 -3.02 -2.00 1.00
CA LEU A 146 -2.00 -1.54 0.03
C LEU A 146 -0.80 -0.85 0.70
N SER A 147 -0.97 -0.26 1.87
CA SER A 147 0.15 0.32 2.65
C SER A 147 1.07 -0.74 3.28
N LEU A 148 0.51 -1.93 3.52
CA LEU A 148 1.22 -3.02 4.19
C LEU A 148 1.85 -3.95 3.17
N GLU A 149 1.13 -4.22 2.09
CA GLU A 149 1.51 -5.16 1.04
C GLU A 149 1.38 -4.56 -0.35
N SER A 150 2.42 -4.71 -1.16
CA SER A 150 2.32 -4.42 -2.58
C SER A 150 1.37 -5.40 -3.28
N VAL A 151 0.69 -4.95 -4.32
CA VAL A 151 -0.02 -5.84 -5.26
C VAL A 151 0.58 -5.64 -6.64
N SER A 152 0.11 -6.37 -7.64
CA SER A 152 0.50 -6.09 -9.03
C SER A 152 0.20 -4.63 -9.42
N GLU A 153 1.10 -4.01 -10.19
CA GLU A 153 1.00 -2.59 -10.59
C GLU A 153 -0.33 -2.28 -11.30
N GLN A 154 -0.80 -3.21 -12.14
CA GLN A 154 -2.08 -3.10 -12.82
C GLN A 154 -3.25 -3.05 -11.82
N MET A 155 -3.19 -3.87 -10.77
CA MET A 155 -4.24 -3.91 -9.76
C MET A 155 -4.22 -2.67 -8.88
N GLU A 156 -3.03 -2.25 -8.43
CA GLU A 156 -2.84 -1.02 -7.67
C GLU A 156 -3.39 0.19 -8.42
N THR A 157 -3.04 0.32 -9.71
CA THR A 157 -3.55 1.39 -10.58
C THR A 157 -5.08 1.37 -10.68
N SER A 158 -5.67 0.18 -10.80
CA SER A 158 -7.12 0.00 -10.91
C SER A 158 -7.84 0.38 -9.61
N ILE A 159 -7.28 -0.01 -8.46
CA ILE A 159 -7.80 0.37 -7.14
C ILE A 159 -7.73 1.88 -6.95
N TYR A 160 -6.59 2.50 -7.24
CA TYR A 160 -6.44 3.96 -7.11
C TYR A 160 -7.35 4.75 -8.04
N LYS A 161 -7.66 4.22 -9.22
CA LYS A 161 -8.66 4.81 -10.11
C LYS A 161 -10.05 4.83 -9.46
N VAL A 162 -10.49 3.71 -8.90
CA VAL A 162 -11.77 3.61 -8.17
C VAL A 162 -11.77 4.54 -6.95
N ALA A 163 -10.69 4.56 -6.18
CA ALA A 163 -10.56 5.44 -5.02
C ALA A 163 -10.60 6.93 -5.41
N SER A 164 -10.00 7.30 -6.54
CA SER A 164 -10.04 8.67 -7.07
C SER A 164 -11.44 9.09 -7.52
N GLU A 165 -12.20 8.17 -8.11
CA GLU A 165 -13.60 8.42 -8.50
C GLU A 165 -14.51 8.60 -7.29
N LYS A 166 -14.21 7.89 -6.19
CA LYS A 166 -14.94 7.94 -4.91
C LYS A 166 -14.28 8.82 -3.86
N PHE A 167 -13.47 9.77 -4.29
CA PHE A 167 -12.66 10.61 -3.41
C PHE A 167 -13.46 11.25 -2.27
N MET A 168 -14.62 11.82 -2.59
CA MET A 168 -15.47 12.50 -1.60
C MET A 168 -16.04 11.53 -0.56
N ASP A 169 -16.41 10.30 -0.96
CA ASP A 169 -16.90 9.28 -0.03
C ASP A 169 -15.80 8.89 0.97
N ILE A 170 -14.56 8.77 0.50
CA ILE A 170 -13.39 8.45 1.32
C ILE A 170 -13.14 9.55 2.37
N VAL A 171 -13.09 10.82 1.94
CA VAL A 171 -12.75 11.94 2.84
C VAL A 171 -13.85 12.18 3.89
N MET A 172 -15.12 11.94 3.53
CA MET A 172 -16.23 12.09 4.48
C MET A 172 -16.37 10.91 5.44
N HIS A 173 -15.69 9.79 5.16
CA HIS A 173 -15.79 8.60 5.97
C HIS A 173 -15.16 8.80 7.36
N PRO A 174 -15.77 8.31 8.46
CA PRO A 174 -15.22 8.48 9.81
C PRO A 174 -13.81 7.90 9.98
N ALA A 175 -13.49 6.82 9.26
CA ALA A 175 -12.18 6.17 9.32
C ALA A 175 -11.13 6.80 8.39
N PHE A 176 -11.42 7.92 7.70
CA PHE A 176 -10.48 8.60 6.80
C PHE A 176 -9.10 8.86 7.44
N VAL A 177 -9.10 9.23 8.72
CA VAL A 177 -7.88 9.52 9.50
C VAL A 177 -6.95 8.32 9.67
N SER A 178 -7.45 7.09 9.50
CA SER A 178 -6.67 5.86 9.60
C SER A 178 -5.92 5.50 8.30
N ILE A 179 -6.18 6.21 7.20
CA ILE A 179 -5.46 5.96 5.95
C ILE A 179 -3.98 6.37 6.13
N PRO A 180 -3.02 5.49 5.82
CA PRO A 180 -1.61 5.82 5.96
C PRO A 180 -1.17 6.93 4.99
N PRO A 181 -0.23 7.80 5.41
CA PRO A 181 0.18 8.97 4.62
C PRO A 181 0.74 8.61 3.24
N SER A 182 1.40 7.45 3.11
CA SER A 182 1.90 6.97 1.82
C SER A 182 0.78 6.77 0.78
N GLN A 183 -0.38 6.27 1.22
CA GLN A 183 -1.53 6.04 0.35
C GLN A 183 -2.25 7.34 0.02
N LEU A 184 -2.32 8.27 0.98
CA LEU A 184 -2.85 9.61 0.74
C LEU A 184 -2.01 10.39 -0.27
N ILE A 185 -0.68 10.27 -0.23
CA ILE A 185 0.19 10.92 -1.22
C ILE A 185 -0.13 10.42 -2.63
N ILE A 186 -0.30 9.10 -2.81
CA ILE A 186 -0.64 8.51 -4.11
C ILE A 186 -2.04 8.95 -4.55
N LEU A 187 -3.03 8.88 -3.65
CA LEU A 187 -4.40 9.29 -3.92
C LEU A 187 -4.47 10.78 -4.30
N PHE A 188 -3.95 11.69 -3.46
CA PHE A 188 -3.98 13.14 -3.70
C PHE A 188 -3.15 13.57 -4.91
N SER A 189 -2.16 12.79 -5.33
CA SER A 189 -1.42 13.04 -6.57
C SER A 189 -2.21 12.65 -7.82
N SER A 190 -3.31 11.89 -7.68
CA SER A 190 -4.09 11.36 -8.80
C SER A 190 -4.78 12.45 -9.62
N CYS A 191 -4.60 12.35 -10.94
CA CYS A 191 -5.29 13.19 -11.91
C CYS A 191 -6.78 12.85 -12.06
N TYR A 192 -7.21 11.68 -11.59
CA TYR A 192 -8.57 11.18 -11.73
C TYR A 192 -9.52 11.67 -10.63
N ILE A 193 -9.02 12.38 -9.62
CA ILE A 193 -9.87 12.98 -8.59
C ILE A 193 -10.81 14.01 -9.23
N LYS A 194 -12.12 13.80 -9.02
CA LYS A 194 -13.19 14.68 -9.51
C LYS A 194 -13.60 15.65 -8.41
N VAL A 195 -12.90 16.78 -8.30
CA VAL A 195 -13.25 17.89 -7.40
C VAL A 195 -13.39 19.17 -8.19
N GLU A 196 -14.31 20.05 -7.78
CA GLU A 196 -14.51 21.35 -8.44
C GLU A 196 -13.33 22.29 -8.22
N ARG A 197 -12.76 22.28 -7.02
CA ARG A 197 -11.64 23.14 -6.63
C ARG A 197 -10.58 22.36 -5.89
N GLU A 198 -9.34 22.74 -6.16
CA GLU A 198 -8.17 22.15 -5.50
C GLU A 198 -8.18 22.39 -3.97
N LEU A 199 -8.87 23.44 -3.51
CA LEU A 199 -9.11 23.73 -2.10
C LEU A 199 -9.75 22.55 -1.35
N VAL A 200 -10.58 21.73 -2.01
CA VAL A 200 -11.19 20.54 -1.39
C VAL A 200 -10.13 19.52 -0.97
N ILE A 201 -9.07 19.36 -1.76
CA ILE A 201 -7.96 18.45 -1.45
C ILE A 201 -7.15 19.01 -0.29
N VAL A 202 -6.88 20.32 -0.29
CA VAL A 202 -6.19 20.97 0.83
C VAL A 202 -6.98 20.80 2.12
N ASP A 203 -8.28 21.02 2.08
CA ASP A 203 -9.18 20.82 3.23
C ASP A 203 -9.12 19.38 3.74
N SER A 204 -9.10 18.40 2.84
CA SER A 204 -8.96 16.98 3.17
C SER A 204 -7.61 16.71 3.87
N ILE A 205 -6.53 17.29 3.37
CA ILE A 205 -5.18 17.18 3.97
C ILE A 205 -5.18 17.78 5.38
N LEU A 206 -5.72 18.99 5.55
CA LEU A 206 -5.76 19.67 6.84
C LEU A 206 -6.61 18.90 7.87
N CYS A 207 -7.76 18.37 7.46
CA CYS A 207 -8.57 17.48 8.29
C CYS A 207 -7.79 16.25 8.75
N TRP A 208 -7.05 15.62 7.85
CA TRP A 208 -6.25 14.44 8.19
C TRP A 208 -5.11 14.78 9.14
N LEU A 209 -4.36 15.85 8.86
CA LEU A 209 -3.22 16.31 9.66
C LEU A 209 -3.63 16.65 11.09
N LYS A 210 -4.79 17.31 11.27
CA LYS A 210 -5.28 17.70 12.59
C LYS A 210 -5.41 16.52 13.57
N GLU A 211 -5.69 15.34 13.04
CA GLU A 211 -5.94 14.13 13.84
C GLU A 211 -4.67 13.27 14.01
N GLN A 212 -3.50 13.74 13.56
CA GLN A 212 -2.23 13.05 13.74
C GLN A 212 -1.48 13.57 14.98
N GLU A 213 -0.69 12.70 15.62
CA GLU A 213 0.14 13.08 16.75
C GLU A 213 1.28 14.03 16.37
N THR A 214 1.86 13.86 15.18
CA THR A 214 3.03 14.61 14.68
C THR A 214 2.83 15.08 13.23
N PRO A 215 1.87 15.99 12.98
CA PRO A 215 1.45 16.37 11.64
C PRO A 215 2.55 17.05 10.80
N GLU A 216 3.52 17.70 11.44
CA GLU A 216 4.63 18.41 10.79
C GLU A 216 5.52 17.50 9.93
N TYR A 217 5.62 16.20 10.23
CA TYR A 217 6.39 15.25 9.44
C TYR A 217 5.75 14.95 8.08
N PHE A 218 4.41 14.98 8.02
CA PHE A 218 3.66 14.61 6.82
C PHE A 218 3.22 15.82 6.01
N ALA A 219 3.07 16.98 6.64
CA ALA A 219 2.51 18.18 6.05
C ALA A 219 3.21 18.58 4.74
N THR A 220 4.55 18.63 4.71
CA THR A 220 5.28 19.01 3.49
C THR A 220 4.98 18.06 2.32
N LEU A 221 4.98 16.75 2.56
CA LEU A 221 4.74 15.77 1.50
C LEU A 221 3.30 15.83 1.00
N LEU A 222 2.32 15.88 1.91
CA LEU A 222 0.91 15.94 1.55
C LEU A 222 0.56 17.25 0.83
N LEU A 223 1.00 18.40 1.37
CA LEU A 223 0.75 19.71 0.74
C LEU A 223 1.44 19.84 -0.62
N SER A 224 2.54 19.14 -0.85
CA SER A 224 3.21 19.13 -2.17
C SER A 224 2.41 18.41 -3.27
N THR A 225 1.39 17.62 -2.92
CA THR A 225 0.49 16.97 -3.89
C THR A 225 -0.57 17.91 -4.46
N VAL A 226 -0.70 19.11 -3.88
CA VAL A 226 -1.65 20.14 -4.26
C VAL A 226 -1.14 20.89 -5.49
N ARG A 227 -1.99 21.05 -6.50
CA ARG A 227 -1.68 21.81 -7.71
C ARG A 227 -1.84 23.30 -7.47
N THR A 228 -0.74 23.97 -7.12
CA THR A 228 -0.77 25.38 -6.72
C THR A 228 -1.21 26.31 -7.85
N ASN A 229 -1.05 25.91 -9.11
CA ASN A 229 -1.57 26.64 -10.28
C ASN A 229 -3.11 26.66 -10.37
N LYS A 230 -3.80 25.81 -9.61
CA LYS A 230 -5.27 25.76 -9.52
C LYS A 230 -5.81 26.51 -8.30
N LEU A 231 -4.93 27.12 -7.50
CA LEU A 231 -5.30 27.96 -6.35
C LEU A 231 -5.17 29.44 -6.72
N THR A 232 -6.15 30.24 -6.29
CA THR A 232 -6.04 31.70 -6.33
C THR A 232 -5.29 32.22 -5.11
N ASN A 233 -4.81 33.47 -5.15
CA ASN A 233 -4.20 34.10 -3.96
C ASN A 233 -5.19 34.14 -2.78
N THR A 234 -6.48 34.34 -3.05
CA THR A 234 -7.55 34.28 -2.04
C THR A 234 -7.69 32.87 -1.45
N ASP A 235 -7.59 31.82 -2.26
CA ASP A 235 -7.60 30.45 -1.75
C ASP A 235 -6.40 30.20 -0.82
N ILE A 236 -5.21 30.69 -1.18
CA ILE A 236 -4.01 30.57 -0.34
C ILE A 236 -4.22 31.26 1.00
N GLU A 237 -4.74 32.49 1.02
CA GLU A 237 -5.07 33.20 2.27
C GLU A 237 -6.07 32.41 3.13
N VAL A 238 -7.12 31.85 2.51
CA VAL A 238 -8.11 31.00 3.20
C VAL A 238 -7.45 29.75 3.78
N ILE A 239 -6.51 29.12 3.08
CA ILE A 239 -5.78 27.94 3.56
C ILE A 239 -4.94 28.31 4.79
N LEU A 240 -4.20 29.42 4.75
CA LEU A 240 -3.37 29.88 5.85
C LEU A 240 -4.22 30.21 7.10
N GLU A 241 -5.36 30.88 6.91
CA GLU A 241 -6.30 31.13 8.01
C GLU A 241 -6.90 29.83 8.58
N ARG A 242 -7.20 28.83 7.74
CA ARG A 242 -7.67 27.52 8.21
C ARG A 242 -6.63 26.77 9.04
N ILE A 243 -5.35 26.83 8.65
CA ILE A 243 -4.26 26.23 9.44
C ILE A 243 -4.24 26.81 10.86
N LYS A 244 -4.39 28.14 10.98
CA LYS A 244 -4.47 28.83 12.27
C LYS A 244 -5.72 28.42 13.06
N LEU A 245 -6.89 28.38 12.42
CA LEU A 245 -8.16 28.00 13.05
C LEU A 245 -8.17 26.55 13.56
N LEU A 246 -7.47 25.64 12.88
CA LEU A 246 -7.33 24.25 13.30
C LEU A 246 -6.27 24.05 14.40
N ALA A 247 -5.62 25.12 14.86
CA ALA A 247 -4.55 25.10 15.85
C ALA A 247 -3.41 24.13 15.48
N LEU A 248 -3.11 24.01 14.18
CA LEU A 248 -1.99 23.21 13.69
C LEU A 248 -0.65 23.87 14.08
N PRO A 249 0.43 23.09 14.26
CA PRO A 249 1.75 23.64 14.59
C PRO A 249 2.20 24.73 13.61
N GLU A 250 2.79 25.81 14.14
CA GLU A 250 3.24 26.97 13.35
C GLU A 250 4.22 26.60 12.23
N ILE A 251 5.01 25.54 12.43
CA ILE A 251 5.89 25.01 11.38
C ILE A 251 5.11 24.58 10.12
N ILE A 252 3.87 24.10 10.25
CA ILE A 252 3.02 23.73 9.11
C ILE A 252 2.57 24.98 8.35
N LEU A 253 2.29 26.09 9.06
CA LEU A 253 1.97 27.37 8.43
C LEU A 253 3.15 27.84 7.56
N SER A 254 4.35 27.89 8.14
CA SER A 254 5.58 28.25 7.40
C SER A 254 5.87 27.32 6.23
N GLN A 255 5.59 26.01 6.39
CA GLN A 255 5.72 25.04 5.29
C GLN A 255 4.71 25.32 4.17
N ALA A 256 3.44 25.58 4.51
CA ALA A 256 2.39 25.89 3.55
C ALA A 256 2.69 27.17 2.76
N GLU A 257 3.08 28.26 3.45
CA GLU A 257 3.49 29.51 2.81
C GLU A 257 4.61 29.28 1.79
N ARG A 258 5.65 28.54 2.17
CA ARG A 258 6.77 28.21 1.30
C ARG A 258 6.36 27.37 0.09
N ILE A 259 5.50 26.37 0.29
CA ILE A 259 5.06 25.47 -0.80
C ILE A 259 4.17 26.23 -1.78
N PHE A 260 3.18 26.98 -1.30
CA PHE A 260 2.23 27.68 -2.16
C PHE A 260 2.82 28.91 -2.85
N SER A 261 3.85 29.54 -2.25
CA SER A 261 4.59 30.63 -2.89
C SER A 261 5.66 30.14 -3.88
N SER A 262 5.95 28.84 -3.92
CA SER A 262 7.00 28.29 -4.79
C SER A 262 6.49 28.05 -6.21
N ASP A 263 7.28 28.47 -7.21
CA ASP A 263 7.05 28.12 -8.61
C ASP A 263 7.17 26.62 -8.90
N HIS A 264 7.85 25.87 -8.04
CA HIS A 264 7.96 24.41 -8.16
C HIS A 264 6.63 23.68 -7.93
N GLY A 265 5.66 24.32 -7.26
CA GLY A 265 4.30 23.78 -7.05
C GLY A 265 3.40 23.85 -8.29
N LYS A 266 3.81 24.58 -9.34
CA LYS A 266 3.06 24.77 -10.59
C LYS A 266 3.17 23.58 -11.55
N ARG A 267 3.53 22.39 -11.06
CA ARG A 267 3.67 21.19 -11.89
C ARG A 267 2.30 20.79 -12.47
N MET A 268 2.22 20.76 -13.80
CA MET A 268 1.02 20.37 -14.51
C MET A 268 1.18 18.98 -15.09
N CYS A 269 0.11 18.19 -15.04
CA CYS A 269 0.04 16.97 -15.83
C CYS A 269 -0.05 17.33 -17.32
N LEU A 270 0.91 16.82 -18.10
CA LEU A 270 1.02 17.02 -19.56
C LEU A 270 0.67 15.76 -20.35
N LEU A 271 0.08 14.74 -19.71
CA LEU A 271 -0.35 13.53 -20.40
C LEU A 271 -1.46 13.90 -21.40
N GLU A 272 -1.21 13.65 -22.68
CA GLU A 272 -2.11 14.05 -23.77
C GLU A 272 -3.53 13.51 -23.55
N GLN A 273 -3.67 12.26 -23.10
CA GLN A 273 -4.95 11.64 -22.78
C GLN A 273 -5.73 12.38 -21.69
N HIS A 274 -5.03 12.96 -20.70
CA HIS A 274 -5.66 13.69 -19.60
C HIS A 274 -6.06 15.10 -20.01
N VAL A 275 -5.22 15.75 -20.83
CA VAL A 275 -5.48 17.10 -21.34
C VAL A 275 -6.62 17.07 -22.36
N THR A 276 -6.57 16.13 -23.32
CA THR A 276 -7.66 15.93 -24.31
C THR A 276 -8.95 15.46 -23.64
N GLY A 277 -8.84 14.59 -22.64
CA GLY A 277 -9.95 14.14 -21.80
C GLY A 277 -10.50 15.21 -20.84
N LYS A 278 -9.91 16.42 -20.82
CA LYS A 278 -10.31 17.55 -19.97
C LYS A 278 -10.51 17.17 -18.51
N LEU A 279 -9.59 16.35 -17.96
CA LEU A 279 -9.62 16.07 -16.52
C LEU A 279 -9.45 17.40 -15.77
N VAL A 280 -10.32 17.65 -14.78
CA VAL A 280 -10.40 18.93 -14.02
C VAL A 280 -9.04 19.37 -13.47
N ARG A 281 -8.24 18.36 -13.16
CA ARG A 281 -6.97 18.43 -12.48
C ARG A 281 -5.78 18.55 -13.47
N CYS A 282 -5.99 18.42 -14.78
CA CYS A 282 -4.94 18.42 -15.80
C CYS A 282 -5.04 19.61 -16.76
N GLY A 283 -3.93 19.93 -17.42
CA GLY A 283 -3.84 21.07 -18.34
C GLY A 283 -3.85 22.44 -17.64
N THR A 284 -3.60 23.48 -18.44
CA THR A 284 -3.67 24.89 -18.03
C THR A 284 -5.14 25.32 -17.98
N ASP A 285 -5.61 25.82 -16.83
CA ASP A 285 -6.92 26.48 -16.84
C ASP A 285 -6.82 27.80 -17.61
N ASN A 286 -7.70 27.95 -18.59
CA ASN A 286 -8.17 29.27 -18.97
C ASN A 286 -9.03 29.75 -17.78
N HIS A 287 -8.42 30.43 -16.81
CA HIS A 287 -9.11 31.07 -15.69
C HIS A 287 -10.27 31.92 -16.21
N ASN A 288 -11.52 31.44 -16.13
CA ASN A 288 -12.69 32.32 -16.28
C ASN A 288 -14.05 31.78 -15.82
N THR A 289 -14.15 30.63 -15.13
CA THR A 289 -15.46 30.18 -14.61
C THR A 289 -15.31 29.48 -13.27
N MET A 290 -15.34 30.23 -12.16
CA MET A 290 -15.49 29.67 -10.81
C MET A 290 -16.33 30.60 -9.94
N ASN A 291 -17.66 30.47 -10.02
CA ASN A 291 -18.60 30.88 -8.98
C ASN A 291 -19.29 29.60 -8.50
N GLY A 292 -18.78 28.99 -7.43
CA GLY A 292 -19.31 27.75 -6.85
C GLY A 292 -19.02 27.69 -5.35
N ILE A 293 -20.08 27.65 -4.56
CA ILE A 293 -20.10 27.70 -3.09
C ILE A 293 -19.46 26.43 -2.50
N ASN A 294 -18.62 26.58 -1.47
CA ASN A 294 -17.85 25.49 -0.84
C ASN A 294 -18.75 24.51 -0.06
N THR A 295 -18.83 23.26 -0.48
CA THR A 295 -19.42 22.16 0.30
C THR A 295 -18.34 21.17 0.74
N MET A 296 -17.56 21.55 1.76
CA MET A 296 -16.78 20.65 2.61
C MET A 296 -17.10 21.00 4.07
N PRO A 297 -17.32 20.02 4.96
CA PRO A 297 -17.80 20.25 6.34
C PRO A 297 -16.83 21.05 7.23
N LEU A 298 -15.64 21.42 6.75
CA LEU A 298 -14.85 22.49 7.36
C LEU A 298 -15.58 23.84 7.41
N SER A 299 -16.69 24.00 6.66
CA SER A 299 -17.55 25.18 6.71
C SER A 299 -18.69 25.12 7.74
N VAL A 300 -18.95 24.00 8.45
CA VAL A 300 -20.04 23.94 9.44
C VAL A 300 -19.74 23.08 10.67
N ARG A 301 -19.61 23.77 11.81
CA ARG A 301 -19.81 23.39 13.23
C ARG A 301 -18.84 22.41 13.93
N ASN A 302 -18.21 22.97 14.97
CA ASN A 302 -17.80 22.31 16.21
C ASN A 302 -18.86 21.30 16.70
N GLY A 303 -18.44 20.04 16.83
CA GLY A 303 -19.20 18.98 17.48
C GLY A 303 -18.25 17.82 17.76
N GLU A 304 -17.93 17.64 19.03
CA GLU A 304 -17.03 16.62 19.58
C GLU A 304 -17.33 15.23 18.98
N ARG A 305 -16.38 14.67 18.21
CA ARG A 305 -16.41 13.26 17.83
C ARG A 305 -15.54 12.48 18.80
N LYS A 306 -16.16 11.61 19.58
CA LYS A 306 -15.48 10.66 20.47
C LYS A 306 -14.73 9.64 19.63
N ILE A 307 -13.42 9.56 19.82
CA ILE A 307 -12.51 8.60 19.20
C ILE A 307 -12.79 7.21 19.79
N GLY A 308 -13.14 6.26 18.91
CA GLY A 308 -13.18 4.83 19.21
C GLY A 308 -11.77 4.24 19.05
N LYS A 309 -11.30 3.57 20.11
CA LYS A 309 -9.99 2.93 20.23
C LYS A 309 -9.69 1.97 19.05
N ASN A 310 -8.68 2.31 18.24
CA ASN A 310 -8.10 1.39 17.24
C ASN A 310 -6.55 1.43 17.22
N GLU A 311 -5.92 1.88 18.32
CA GLU A 311 -4.46 2.04 18.44
C GLU A 311 -3.69 0.73 18.66
N GLU A 312 -4.35 -0.36 19.10
CA GLU A 312 -3.66 -1.61 19.44
C GLU A 312 -3.21 -2.45 18.24
N TRP A 313 -3.81 -2.26 17.05
CA TRP A 313 -3.44 -3.03 15.86
C TRP A 313 -2.22 -2.46 15.13
N PHE A 314 -2.09 -1.13 15.06
CA PHE A 314 -1.04 -0.46 14.28
C PHE A 314 0.35 -0.61 14.93
N ASN A 315 0.43 -0.51 16.26
CA ASN A 315 1.71 -0.57 16.99
C ASN A 315 2.38 -1.97 16.98
N LYS A 316 1.60 -3.05 16.78
CA LYS A 316 2.15 -4.41 16.69
C LYS A 316 2.80 -4.73 15.34
N ASN A 317 2.38 -4.08 14.25
CA ASN A 317 2.81 -4.46 12.89
C ASN A 317 3.94 -3.57 12.33
N VAL A 318 4.11 -2.35 12.85
CA VAL A 318 5.18 -1.43 12.42
C VAL A 318 6.53 -1.77 13.08
N THR A 319 6.51 -2.25 14.32
CA THR A 319 7.72 -2.68 15.06
C THR A 319 8.33 -3.98 14.53
N SER A 320 7.58 -4.78 13.77
CA SER A 320 8.07 -6.03 13.16
C SER A 320 8.92 -5.79 11.89
N LYS A 321 8.73 -4.66 11.19
CA LYS A 321 9.45 -4.36 9.94
C LYS A 321 10.96 -4.13 10.15
N SER A 322 11.41 -3.70 11.32
CA SER A 322 12.85 -3.44 11.60
C SER A 322 13.62 -4.67 12.08
N LYS A 323 12.95 -5.72 12.58
CA LYS A 323 13.58 -6.99 12.96
C LYS A 323 13.67 -8.00 11.81
N LEU A 324 12.70 -7.99 10.89
CA LEU A 324 12.61 -8.94 9.77
C LEU A 324 13.76 -8.87 8.75
N ALA A 325 14.46 -7.73 8.65
CA ALA A 325 15.61 -7.60 7.74
C ALA A 325 16.90 -8.25 8.27
N LYS A 326 16.97 -8.63 9.56
CA LYS A 326 18.18 -9.22 10.16
C LYS A 326 18.09 -10.72 10.44
N GLU A 327 16.90 -11.29 10.59
CA GLU A 327 16.75 -12.69 11.04
C GLU A 327 16.46 -13.70 9.91
N VAL A 328 16.26 -13.26 8.66
CA VAL A 328 15.97 -14.17 7.51
C VAL A 328 17.24 -14.56 6.73
N LEU A 329 18.40 -13.96 7.03
CA LEU A 329 19.68 -14.25 6.34
C LEU A 329 20.80 -14.66 7.30
N SER A 330 20.49 -14.98 8.55
CA SER A 330 21.46 -15.51 9.51
C SER A 330 20.93 -16.81 10.12
N GLU A 331 21.10 -17.90 9.37
CA GLU A 331 21.58 -19.22 9.82
C GLU A 331 21.61 -20.20 8.66
#